data_AF-W6TDV6-F1
#
_entry.id   AF-W6TDV6-F1
#
_cell.length_a   1.000
_cell.length_b   1.000
_cell.length_c   1.000
_cell.angle_alpha   90.00
_cell.angle_beta   90.00
_cell.angle_gamma   90.00
#
_symmetry.space_group_name_H-M   'P 1'
#
loop_
_entity.id
_entity.type
_entity.pdbx_description
1 polymer ?
#
loop_
_entity_poly.entity_id
_entity_poly.type
_entity_poly.pdbx_seq_one_letter_code
_entity_poly.pdbx_strand_id
1 'polypeptide(L)' 'MVKGHDFRVFKKSKTKINPNTKVITDTGYQEIQKSYSKSALPKRKMKKNPLTKEDKQKKQELANESAANENVICMLK' A
#
# COMPACT_ATOMS: atom_id res chain seq x y z
N MET A 1 5.33 24.74 -1.07
CA MET A 1 5.33 23.38 -0.49
C MET A 1 5.31 22.37 -1.63
N VAL A 2 6.46 21.78 -1.96
CA VAL A 2 6.60 20.93 -3.14
C VAL A 2 5.82 19.63 -2.90
N LYS A 3 4.69 19.49 -3.59
CA LYS A 3 3.81 18.30 -3.66
C LYS A 3 4.55 17.16 -4.39
N GLY A 4 5.68 16.71 -3.83
CA GLY A 4 6.33 15.50 -4.28
C GLY A 4 5.54 14.32 -3.72
N HIS A 5 4.88 13.55 -4.59
CA HIS A 5 4.22 12.30 -4.22
C HIS A 5 5.10 11.51 -3.23
N ASP A 6 4.53 10.98 -2.14
CA ASP A 6 5.24 10.23 -1.11
C ASP A 6 6.15 9.13 -1.69
N PHE A 7 5.74 8.52 -2.79
CA PHE A 7 6.53 7.52 -3.50
C PHE A 7 7.86 8.06 -4.09
N ARG A 8 7.91 9.33 -4.48
CA ARG A 8 9.15 9.97 -4.95
C ARG A 8 10.14 10.16 -3.80
N VAL A 9 9.65 10.46 -2.60
CA VAL A 9 10.48 10.54 -1.38
C VAL A 9 11.03 9.16 -1.05
N PHE A 10 10.18 8.13 -1.09
CA PHE A 10 10.60 6.73 -0.92
C PHE A 10 11.65 6.28 -1.95
N LYS A 11 11.46 6.59 -3.25
CA LYS A 11 12.47 6.30 -4.28
C LYS A 11 13.81 7.00 -3.99
N LYS A 12 13.78 8.23 -3.49
CA LYS A 12 14.99 8.99 -3.14
C LYS A 12 15.68 8.47 -1.87
N SER A 13 14.94 7.93 -0.90
CA SER A 13 15.52 7.42 0.34
C SER A 13 16.35 6.15 0.14
N LYS A 14 16.23 5.47 -1.01
CA LYS A 14 16.92 4.21 -1.33
C LYS A 14 16.72 3.13 -0.26
N THR A 15 15.61 3.20 0.48
CA THR A 15 15.28 2.25 1.53
C THR A 15 15.07 0.87 0.91
N LYS A 16 15.91 -0.08 1.30
CA LYS A 16 15.77 -1.48 0.89
C LYS A 16 14.77 -2.15 1.82
N ILE A 17 13.66 -2.64 1.26
CA ILE A 17 12.75 -3.52 2.00
C ILE A 17 13.26 -4.95 1.82
N ASN A 18 13.26 -5.73 2.90
CA ASN A 18 13.64 -7.13 2.83
C ASN A 18 12.67 -7.88 1.88
N PRO A 19 13.16 -8.64 0.90
CA PRO A 19 12.32 -9.33 -0.08
C PRO A 19 11.38 -10.38 0.54
N ASN A 20 11.62 -10.80 1.80
CA ASN A 20 10.75 -11.70 2.53
C ASN A 20 9.64 -11.02 3.33
N THR A 21 9.68 -9.69 3.46
CA THR A 21 8.67 -8.93 4.19
C THR A 21 7.44 -8.70 3.31
N LYS A 22 6.25 -8.98 3.85
CA LYS A 22 4.97 -8.58 3.22
C LYS A 22 4.83 -7.06 3.34
N VAL A 23 4.62 -6.40 2.21
CA VAL A 23 4.53 -4.93 2.14
C VAL A 23 3.08 -4.54 1.90
N ILE A 24 2.40 -4.03 2.92
CA ILE A 24 1.02 -3.54 2.80
C ILE A 24 1.09 -2.05 2.53
N THR A 25 0.55 -1.62 1.39
CA THR A 25 0.61 -0.21 0.98
C THR A 25 -0.72 0.33 0.50
N ASP A 26 -0.86 1.65 0.60
CA ASP A 26 -2.02 2.36 0.04
C ASP A 26 -1.92 2.50 -1.49
N THR A 27 -3.04 2.87 -2.12
CA THR A 27 -3.14 3.23 -3.53
C THR A 27 -2.13 4.28 -4.02
N GLY A 28 -1.59 5.12 -3.13
CA GLY A 28 -0.49 6.04 -3.47
C GLY A 28 0.85 5.37 -3.82
N TYR A 29 1.01 4.08 -3.50
CA TYR A 29 2.23 3.29 -3.66
C TYR A 29 2.06 2.13 -4.67
N GLN A 30 1.13 2.26 -5.63
CA GLN A 30 0.87 1.24 -6.65
C GLN A 30 2.12 0.77 -7.41
N GLU A 31 3.07 1.67 -7.64
CA GLU A 31 4.31 1.34 -8.34
C GLU A 31 5.25 0.42 -7.53
N ILE A 32 5.06 0.29 -6.20
CA ILE A 32 5.90 -0.56 -5.35
C ILE A 32 5.77 -2.03 -5.72
N GLN A 33 4.60 -2.45 -6.23
CA GLN A 33 4.33 -3.83 -6.65
C GLN A 33 5.22 -4.29 -7.79
N LYS A 34 5.68 -3.36 -8.65
CA LYS A 34 6.63 -3.67 -9.73
C LYS A 34 8.00 -4.07 -9.19
N SER A 35 8.37 -3.56 -8.01
CA SER A 35 9.68 -3.79 -7.39
C SER A 35 9.64 -4.86 -6.30
N TYR A 36 8.49 -5.09 -5.67
CA TYR A 36 8.33 -6.02 -4.56
C TYR A 36 7.13 -6.94 -4.79
N SER A 37 7.38 -8.17 -5.22
CA SER A 37 6.32 -9.15 -5.54
C SER A 37 5.48 -9.56 -4.33
N LYS A 38 6.01 -9.41 -3.10
CA LYS A 38 5.28 -9.67 -1.84
C LYS A 38 4.49 -8.46 -1.33
N SER A 39 4.26 -7.44 -2.18
CA SER A 39 3.41 -6.31 -1.81
C SER A 39 1.93 -6.68 -1.93
N ALA A 40 1.15 -6.40 -0.88
CA ALA A 40 -0.29 -6.52 -0.88
C ALA A 40 -0.92 -5.13 -1.02
N LEU A 41 -1.65 -4.92 -2.12
CA LEU A 41 -2.38 -3.69 -2.41
C LEU A 41 -3.88 -3.99 -2.48
N PRO A 42 -4.74 -3.13 -1.91
CA PRO A 42 -6.17 -3.26 -2.11
C PRO A 42 -6.49 -3.09 -3.59
N LYS A 43 -7.26 -4.03 -4.13
CA LYS A 43 -7.67 -3.98 -5.55
C LYS A 43 -8.51 -2.73 -5.78
N ARG A 44 -8.09 -1.92 -6.75
CA ARG A 44 -8.83 -0.71 -7.13
C ARG A 44 -10.10 -1.12 -7.85
N LYS A 45 -11.22 -0.51 -7.45
CA LYS A 45 -12.49 -0.63 -8.18
C LYS A 45 -12.33 0.03 -9.55
N MET A 46 -12.58 -0.71 -10.63
CA MET A 46 -12.62 -0.16 -11.99
C MET A 46 -14.05 -0.15 -12.49
N LYS A 47 -14.41 0.84 -13.33
CA LYS A 47 -15.79 0.97 -13.86
C LYS A 47 -16.21 -0.27 -14.67
N LYS A 48 -15.26 -0.93 -15.35
CA LYS A 48 -15.48 -2.14 -16.16
C LYS A 48 -15.31 -3.46 -15.37
N ASN A 49 -14.58 -3.44 -14.25
CA ASN A 49 -14.37 -4.60 -13.39
C ASN A 49 -14.81 -4.27 -11.95
N PRO A 50 -16.08 -4.55 -11.60
CA PRO A 50 -16.54 -4.43 -10.22
C PRO A 50 -15.82 -5.44 -9.32
N LEU A 51 -15.71 -5.10 -8.03
CA LEU A 51 -15.08 -5.94 -7.02
C LEU A 51 -15.94 -7.19 -6.77
N THR A 52 -15.33 -8.37 -6.89
CA THR A 52 -15.95 -9.63 -6.49
C THR A 52 -16.09 -9.72 -4.97
N LYS A 53 -16.84 -10.70 -4.46
CA LYS A 53 -16.96 -10.92 -3.01
C LYS A 53 -15.60 -11.23 -2.37
N GLU A 54 -14.76 -12.02 -3.03
CA GLU A 54 -13.42 -12.34 -2.54
C GLU A 54 -12.50 -11.09 -2.51
N ASP A 55 -12.58 -10.24 -3.55
CA ASP A 55 -11.81 -8.98 -3.56
C ASP A 55 -12.20 -8.05 -2.41
N LYS A 56 -13.49 -8.05 -2.01
CA LYS A 56 -13.97 -7.26 -0.87
C LYS A 56 -13.48 -7.81 0.45
N GLN A 57 -13.46 -9.14 0.62
CA GLN A 57 -12.93 -9.80 1.81
C GLN A 57 -11.43 -9.49 1.97
N LYS A 58 -10.63 -9.69 0.92
CA LYS A 58 -9.21 -9.33 0.91
C LYS A 58 -8.98 -7.86 1.22
N LYS A 59 -9.83 -6.96 0.68
CA LYS A 59 -9.73 -5.52 0.98
C LYS A 59 -9.99 -5.24 2.47
N GLN A 60 -10.94 -5.94 3.10
CA GLN A 60 -11.24 -5.79 4.51
C GLN A 60 -10.11 -6.32 5.40
N GLU A 61 -9.55 -7.48 5.06
CA GLU A 61 -8.38 -8.03 5.77
C GLU A 61 -7.18 -7.09 5.70
N LEU A 62 -6.88 -6.56 4.51
CA LEU A 62 -5.79 -5.59 4.34
C LEU A 62 -6.03 -4.30 5.13
N ALA A 63 -7.27 -3.82 5.22
CA ALA A 63 -7.60 -2.64 6.02
C ALA A 63 -7.38 -2.89 7.52
N ASN A 64 -7.75 -4.07 8.02
CA ASN A 64 -7.48 -4.46 9.40
C ASN A 64 -5.98 -4.58 9.67
N GLU A 65 -5.21 -5.19 8.76
CA GLU A 65 -3.76 -5.29 8.89
C GLU A 65 -3.08 -3.90 8.86
N SER A 66 -3.59 -2.96 8.06
CA SER A 66 -3.03 -1.60 7.96
C SER A 66 -3.47 -0.66 9.08
N ALA A 67 -4.51 -0.98 9.85
CA ALA A 67 -4.99 -0.12 10.94
C ALA A 67 -3.90 0.15 12.00
N ALA A 68 -3.02 -0.83 12.24
CA ALA A 68 -1.87 -0.66 13.11
C ALA A 68 -0.87 0.38 12.57
N ASN A 69 -0.64 0.42 11.25
CA ASN A 69 0.22 1.42 10.62
C ASN A 69 -0.37 2.83 10.76
N GLU A 70 -1.69 2.98 10.59
CA GLU A 70 -2.37 4.27 10.78
C GLU A 70 -2.22 4.77 12.22
N ASN A 71 -2.36 3.89 13.21
CA ASN A 71 -2.13 4.23 14.61
C ASN A 71 -0.69 4.72 14.86
N VAL A 72 0.31 4.04 14.30
CA VAL A 72 1.72 4.47 14.40
C VAL A 72 1.96 5.82 13.72
N ILE A 73 1.40 6.04 12.52
CA ILE A 73 1.52 7.32 11.81
C ILE A 73 0.83 8.45 12.59
N CYS A 74 -0.33 8.17 13.20
CA CYS A 74 -1.05 9.11 14.04
C CYS A 74 -0.22 9.54 15.26
N MET A 75 0.47 8.58 15.89
CA MET A 75 1.35 8.84 17.05
C MET A 75 2.62 9.64 16.69
N LEU A 76 3.06 9.59 15.43
CA LEU A 76 4.24 10.31 14.94
C LEU A 76 3.93 11.72 14.45
N LYS A 77 2.66 12.12 14.45
CA LYS A 77 2.17 13.41 13.94
C LYS A 77 2.04 14.43 15.06
#